data_AF-A0A2W4I9Y3-F1
#
_entry.id   AF-A0A2W4I9Y3-F1
#
_cell.length_a   1.000
_cell.length_b   1.000
_cell.length_c   1.000
_cell.angle_alpha   90.00
_cell.angle_beta   90.00
_cell.angle_gamma   90.00
#
_symmetry.space_group_name_H-M   'P 1'
#
loop_
_entity.id
_entity.type
_entity.pdbx_description
1 polymer ?
#
loop_
_entity_poly.entity_id
_entity_poly.type
_entity_poly.pdbx_seq_one_letter_code
_entity_poly.pdbx_strand_id
1 'polypeptide(L)'
;MPYIIIVIVISIFIVLYCFFVILYRLKLNKLEDLLKKDFKKRNYKVVSLYYISENFLNKHKEIFSEYINLKEKDFYENTLNFEFENKLSTYKKLHNEINFIFKLCEMNQKISVDKKYNYIKEEILKESYKIGEKYELYKKIIIKYRLHHKISKFFLVGFFLR
;
A
#
# COMPACT_ATOMS: atom_id res chain seq x y z
N MET A 1 -11.20 -50.18 -11.67
CA MET A 1 -11.86 -49.18 -12.52
C MET A 1 -12.44 -47.99 -11.75
N PRO A 2 -13.31 -48.13 -10.71
CA PRO A 2 -13.90 -46.96 -10.03
C PRO A 2 -12.89 -46.08 -9.28
N TYR A 3 -11.85 -46.70 -8.68
CA TYR A 3 -10.79 -45.97 -7.99
C TYR A 3 -9.99 -45.03 -8.91
N ILE A 4 -9.78 -45.40 -10.17
CA ILE A 4 -9.05 -44.58 -11.14
C ILE A 4 -9.86 -43.33 -11.49
N ILE A 5 -11.18 -43.50 -11.69
CA ILE A 5 -12.10 -42.39 -11.95
C ILE A 5 -12.13 -41.42 -10.76
N ILE A 6 -12.18 -41.93 -9.53
CA ILE A 6 -12.15 -41.10 -8.31
C ILE A 6 -10.85 -40.28 -8.23
N VAL A 7 -9.70 -40.90 -8.52
CA VAL A 7 -8.39 -40.23 -8.50
C VAL A 7 -8.30 -39.12 -9.56
N ILE A 8 -8.83 -39.36 -10.76
CA ILE A 8 -8.88 -38.34 -11.83
C ILE A 8 -9.75 -37.16 -11.41
N VAL A 9 -10.92 -37.41 -10.84
CA VAL A 9 -11.84 -36.36 -10.38
C VAL A 9 -11.18 -35.49 -9.29
N ILE A 10 -10.55 -36.11 -8.29
CA ILE A 10 -9.82 -35.38 -7.23
C ILE A 10 -8.70 -34.51 -7.82
N SER A 11 -7.95 -35.03 -8.79
CA SER A 11 -6.87 -34.31 -9.45
C SER A 11 -7.38 -33.07 -10.19
N ILE A 12 -8.51 -33.17 -10.89
CA ILE A 12 -9.16 -32.04 -11.57
C ILE A 12 -9.55 -30.96 -10.55
N PHE A 13 -10.14 -31.34 -9.41
CA PHE A 13 -10.48 -30.38 -8.35
C PHE A 13 -9.26 -29.65 -7.78
N ILE A 14 -8.14 -30.35 -7.59
CA ILE A 14 -6.89 -29.75 -7.12
C ILE A 14 -6.37 -28.72 -8.12
N VAL A 15 -6.34 -29.05 -9.42
CA VAL A 15 -5.89 -28.13 -10.47
C VAL A 15 -6.79 -26.90 -10.54
N LEU A 16 -8.11 -27.08 -10.50
CA LEU A 16 -9.08 -25.97 -10.47
C LEU A 16 -8.88 -25.08 -9.24
N TYR A 17 -8.60 -25.67 -8.07
CA TYR A 17 -8.33 -24.92 -6.86
C TYR A 17 -7.02 -24.12 -6.95
N CYS A 18 -5.94 -24.72 -7.47
CA CYS A 18 -4.68 -24.00 -7.69
C CYS A 18 -4.87 -22.83 -8.67
N PHE A 19 -5.63 -23.03 -9.74
CA PHE A 19 -5.98 -21.96 -10.68
C PHE A 19 -6.76 -20.82 -9.99
N PHE A 20 -7.73 -21.16 -9.13
CA PHE A 20 -8.43 -20.18 -8.31
C PHE A 20 -7.49 -19.34 -7.43
N VAL A 21 -6.49 -19.97 -6.79
CA VAL A 21 -5.48 -19.26 -5.98
C VAL A 21 -4.64 -18.30 -6.82
N ILE A 22 -4.26 -18.70 -8.05
CA ILE A 22 -3.51 -17.85 -8.99
C ILE A 22 -4.33 -16.61 -9.38
N LEU A 23 -5.62 -16.80 -9.75
CA LEU A 23 -6.51 -15.68 -10.05
C LEU A 23 -6.64 -14.71 -8.86
N TYR A 24 -6.68 -15.24 -7.65
CA TYR A 24 -6.70 -14.44 -6.43
C TYR A 24 -5.44 -13.59 -6.26
N ARG A 25 -4.25 -14.14 -6.56
CA ARG A 25 -2.99 -13.39 -6.56
C ARG A 25 -2.97 -12.30 -7.63
N LEU A 26 -3.48 -12.57 -8.83
CA LEU A 26 -3.58 -11.56 -9.89
C LEU A 26 -4.46 -10.37 -9.47
N LYS A 27 -5.57 -10.65 -8.78
CA LYS A 27 -6.43 -9.60 -8.22
C LYS A 27 -5.70 -8.77 -7.16
N LEU A 28 -4.91 -9.40 -6.29
CA LEU A 28 -4.07 -8.70 -5.31
C LEU A 28 -3.04 -7.80 -5.99
N ASN A 29 -2.28 -8.31 -6.95
CA ASN A 29 -1.27 -7.52 -7.66
C ASN A 29 -1.87 -6.26 -8.30
N LYS A 30 -3.03 -6.38 -8.95
CA LYS A 30 -3.76 -5.22 -9.50
C LYS A 30 -4.10 -4.18 -8.41
N LEU A 31 -4.52 -4.63 -7.24
CA LEU A 31 -4.85 -3.74 -6.11
C LEU A 31 -3.60 -3.08 -5.52
N GLU A 32 -2.48 -3.81 -5.42
CA GLU A 32 -1.19 -3.28 -4.98
C GLU A 32 -0.70 -2.18 -5.92
N ASP A 33 -0.81 -2.38 -7.24
CA ASP A 33 -0.39 -1.38 -8.22
C ASP A 33 -1.27 -0.12 -8.21
N LEU A 34 -2.57 -0.29 -7.97
CA LEU A 34 -3.47 0.84 -7.74
C LEU A 34 -3.07 1.63 -6.48
N LEU A 35 -2.81 0.93 -5.37
CA LEU A 35 -2.36 1.56 -4.13
C LEU A 35 -1.04 2.31 -4.32
N LYS A 36 -0.05 1.72 -5.00
CA LYS A 36 1.23 2.41 -5.31
C LYS A 36 0.99 3.70 -6.11
N LYS A 37 0.11 3.66 -7.12
CA LYS A 37 -0.25 4.84 -7.92
C LYS A 37 -0.90 5.92 -7.05
N ASP A 38 -1.83 5.55 -6.18
CA ASP A 38 -2.50 6.49 -5.29
C ASP A 38 -1.52 7.11 -4.27
N PHE A 39 -0.63 6.30 -3.68
CA PHE A 39 0.45 6.80 -2.81
C PHE A 39 1.36 7.79 -3.54
N LYS A 40 1.76 7.48 -4.78
CA LYS A 40 2.57 8.40 -5.62
C LYS A 40 1.84 9.71 -5.85
N LYS A 41 0.55 9.66 -6.21
CA LYS A 41 -0.29 10.84 -6.44
C LYS A 41 -0.40 11.72 -5.20
N ARG A 42 -0.67 11.13 -4.02
CA ARG A 42 -0.71 11.86 -2.75
C ARG A 42 0.64 12.51 -2.44
N ASN A 43 1.73 11.76 -2.57
CA ASN A 43 3.07 12.22 -2.23
C ASN A 43 3.52 13.40 -3.11
N TYR A 44 3.12 13.45 -4.38
CA TYR A 44 3.39 14.60 -5.25
C TYR A 44 2.77 15.90 -4.70
N LYS A 45 1.57 15.83 -4.12
CA LYS A 45 0.92 16.99 -3.50
C LYS A 45 1.64 17.47 -2.23
N VAL A 46 2.33 16.57 -1.52
CA VAL A 46 3.14 16.94 -0.33
C VAL A 46 4.34 17.79 -0.73
N VAL A 47 4.89 17.62 -1.94
CA VAL A 47 5.93 18.51 -2.47
C VAL A 47 5.39 19.94 -2.62
N SER A 48 4.16 20.10 -3.08
CA SER A 48 3.53 21.42 -3.14
C SER A 48 3.29 22.02 -1.74
N LEU A 49 2.96 21.18 -0.75
CA LEU A 49 2.87 21.60 0.66
C LEU A 49 4.22 22.08 1.20
N TYR A 50 5.33 21.44 0.83
CA TYR A 50 6.67 21.88 1.19
C TYR A 50 6.92 23.33 0.76
N TYR A 51 6.69 23.65 -0.52
CA TYR A 51 6.95 25.00 -1.02
C TYR A 51 6.01 26.06 -0.45
N ILE A 52 4.73 25.73 -0.23
CA ILE A 52 3.78 26.69 0.36
C ILE A 52 4.18 27.04 1.80
N SER A 53 4.74 26.09 2.55
CA SER A 53 5.07 26.28 3.97
C SER A 53 6.45 26.91 4.23
N GLU A 54 7.30 27.03 3.19
CA GLU A 54 8.71 27.44 3.30
C GLU A 54 8.89 28.80 3.96
N ASN A 55 8.10 29.80 3.56
CA ASN A 55 8.22 31.17 4.07
C ASN A 55 7.59 31.38 5.46
N PHE A 56 6.95 30.35 6.02
CA PHE A 56 6.14 30.49 7.22
C PHE A 56 6.63 29.64 8.39
N LEU A 57 7.24 28.48 8.13
CA LEU A 57 7.73 27.58 9.17
C LEU A 57 9.19 27.88 9.51
N ASN A 58 9.46 28.17 10.78
CA ASN A 58 10.81 28.12 11.31
C ASN A 58 11.32 26.67 11.22
N LYS A 59 12.61 26.48 10.91
CA LYS A 59 13.23 25.15 10.78
C LYS A 59 12.54 24.25 9.73
N HIS A 60 11.99 24.86 8.66
CA HIS A 60 11.25 24.18 7.59
C HIS A 60 11.93 22.90 7.07
N LYS A 61 13.23 22.96 6.77
CA LYS A 61 14.00 21.80 6.31
C LYS A 61 14.02 20.64 7.32
N GLU A 62 14.10 20.95 8.63
CA GLU A 62 14.10 19.94 9.69
C GLU A 62 12.72 19.27 9.77
N ILE A 63 11.64 20.04 9.65
CA ILE A 63 10.25 19.55 9.70
C ILE A 63 9.98 18.51 8.61
N PHE A 64 10.53 18.70 7.41
CA PHE A 64 10.32 17.77 6.29
C PHE A 64 11.42 16.71 6.14
N SER A 65 12.46 16.74 6.98
CA SER A 65 13.61 15.83 6.85
C SER A 65 13.23 14.35 6.92
N GLU A 66 12.41 13.97 7.90
CA GLU A 66 11.95 12.60 8.05
C GLU A 66 11.04 12.18 6.88
N TYR A 67 10.20 13.09 6.38
CA TYR A 67 9.40 12.84 5.19
C TYR A 67 10.28 12.51 3.97
N ILE A 68 11.35 13.29 3.77
CA ILE A 68 12.31 13.09 2.67
C ILE A 68 13.04 11.76 2.84
N ASN A 69 13.55 11.45 4.03
CA ASN A 69 14.22 10.17 4.32
C ASN A 69 13.31 8.97 4.04
N LEU A 70 12.04 9.04 4.46
CA LEU A 70 11.05 8.00 4.20
C LEU A 70 10.72 7.87 2.71
N LYS A 71 10.76 8.97 1.96
CA LYS A 71 10.58 8.96 0.50
C LYS A 71 11.76 8.33 -0.23
N GLU A 72 12.99 8.56 0.22
CA GLU A 72 14.18 7.86 -0.29
C GLU A 72 14.09 6.37 0.00
N LYS A 73 13.69 5.98 1.21
CA LYS A 73 13.45 4.57 1.57
C LYS A 73 12.41 3.91 0.66
N ASP A 74 11.27 4.54 0.42
CA ASP A 74 10.26 4.06 -0.52
C ASP A 74 10.82 3.92 -1.96
N PHE A 75 11.67 4.84 -2.40
CA PHE A 75 12.35 4.73 -3.69
C PHE A 75 13.27 3.50 -3.74
N TYR A 76 14.13 3.30 -2.74
CA TYR A 76 15.02 2.14 -2.65
C TYR A 76 14.24 0.81 -2.61
N GLU A 77 13.17 0.74 -1.81
CA GLU A 77 12.29 -0.43 -1.75
C GLU A 77 11.62 -0.72 -3.11
N ASN A 78 11.37 0.31 -3.93
CA ASN A 78 10.86 0.13 -5.29
C ASN A 78 11.93 -0.41 -6.25
N THR A 79 13.16 0.09 -6.20
CA THR A 79 14.26 -0.42 -7.04
C THR A 79 14.63 -1.87 -6.72
N LEU A 80 14.55 -2.27 -5.45
CA LEU A 80 14.87 -3.63 -5.03
C LEU A 80 13.70 -4.63 -5.24
N ASN A 81 12.62 -4.21 -5.90
CA ASN A 81 11.41 -5.02 -6.10
C ASN A 81 10.85 -5.63 -4.81
N PHE A 82 10.95 -4.90 -3.69
CA PHE A 82 10.39 -5.38 -2.43
C PHE A 82 8.89 -5.63 -2.59
N GLU A 83 8.41 -6.74 -2.00
CA GLU A 83 6.99 -7.06 -1.91
C GLU A 83 6.23 -5.88 -1.32
N PHE A 84 5.02 -5.63 -1.83
CA PHE A 84 4.20 -4.51 -1.38
C PHE A 84 3.95 -4.54 0.13
N GLU A 85 3.84 -5.73 0.72
CA GLU A 85 3.69 -5.93 2.16
C GLU A 85 4.83 -5.28 2.98
N ASN A 86 6.07 -5.35 2.48
CA ASN A 86 7.23 -4.77 3.18
C ASN A 86 7.19 -3.23 3.16
N LYS A 87 6.63 -2.65 2.09
CA LYS A 87 6.45 -1.20 1.91
C LYS A 87 5.36 -0.61 2.78
N LEU A 88 4.44 -1.43 3.31
CA LEU A 88 3.34 -0.97 4.16
C LEU A 88 3.83 -0.25 5.42
N SER A 89 4.95 -0.72 5.98
CA SER A 89 5.58 -0.08 7.12
C SER A 89 6.02 1.35 6.79
N THR A 90 6.68 1.55 5.65
CA THR A 90 7.12 2.84 5.13
C THR A 90 5.91 3.74 4.82
N TYR A 91 4.87 3.22 4.18
CA TYR A 91 3.66 4.00 3.88
C TYR A 91 2.90 4.46 5.12
N LYS A 92 2.86 3.65 6.18
CA LYS A 92 2.28 4.04 7.47
C LYS A 92 3.07 5.17 8.11
N LYS A 93 4.41 5.09 8.11
CA LYS A 93 5.28 6.15 8.61
C LYS A 93 5.10 7.45 7.82
N LEU A 94 5.07 7.38 6.49
CA LEU A 94 4.79 8.54 5.63
C LEU A 94 3.44 9.20 5.96
N HIS A 95 2.40 8.42 6.25
CA HIS A 95 1.11 8.97 6.64
C HIS A 95 1.18 9.71 8.00
N ASN A 96 1.84 9.12 8.98
CA ASN A 96 2.04 9.78 10.29
C ASN A 96 2.83 11.08 10.15
N GLU A 97 3.85 11.08 9.31
CA GLU A 97 4.68 12.25 9.06
C GLU A 97 3.89 13.38 8.37
N ILE A 98 3.06 13.05 7.38
CA ILE A 98 2.14 14.03 6.77
C ILE A 98 1.21 14.65 7.84
N ASN A 99 0.67 13.84 8.75
CA ASN A 99 -0.19 14.35 9.82
C ASN A 99 0.59 15.24 10.81
N PHE A 100 1.85 14.92 11.09
CA PHE A 100 2.72 15.76 11.91
C PHE A 100 2.97 17.12 11.25
N ILE A 101 3.32 17.13 9.95
CA ILE A 101 3.51 18.35 9.16
C ILE A 101 2.23 19.21 9.17
N PHE A 102 1.05 18.60 9.00
CA PHE A 102 -0.21 19.34 9.08
C PHE A 102 -0.43 20.00 10.43
N LYS A 103 -0.17 19.31 11.54
CA LYS A 103 -0.30 19.90 12.88
C LYS A 103 0.59 21.13 13.04
N LEU A 104 1.86 21.04 12.60
CA LEU A 104 2.77 22.18 12.66
C LEU A 104 2.32 23.35 11.79
N CYS A 105 1.80 23.07 10.59
CA CYS A 105 1.23 24.09 9.72
C CYS A 105 0.00 24.75 10.33
N GLU A 106 -0.87 23.98 10.99
CA GLU A 106 -2.07 24.49 11.66
C GLU A 106 -1.76 25.36 12.89
N MET A 107 -0.68 25.05 13.62
CA MET A 107 -0.23 25.88 14.74
C MET A 107 0.28 27.26 14.31
N ASN A 108 0.62 27.44 13.02
CA ASN A 108 1.02 28.72 12.47
C ASN A 108 -0.20 29.50 11.96
N GLN A 109 -0.52 30.62 12.61
CA GLN A 109 -1.68 31.45 12.28
C GLN A 109 -1.70 31.98 10.83
N LYS A 110 -0.53 32.20 10.21
CA LYS A 110 -0.46 32.70 8.83
C LYS A 110 -0.72 31.60 7.80
N ILE A 111 -0.19 30.40 8.04
CA ILE A 111 -0.39 29.25 7.14
C ILE A 111 -1.82 28.73 7.23
N SER A 112 -2.37 28.65 8.44
CA SER A 112 -3.69 28.04 8.67
C SER A 112 -4.83 28.76 7.94
N VAL A 113 -4.70 30.07 7.71
CA VAL A 113 -5.66 30.87 6.93
C VAL A 113 -5.31 30.98 5.44
N ASP A 114 -4.15 30.50 5.01
CA ASP A 114 -3.74 30.58 3.61
C ASP A 114 -4.62 29.68 2.73
N LYS A 115 -5.18 30.26 1.66
CA LYS A 115 -6.10 29.58 0.76
C LYS A 115 -5.43 28.45 -0.01
N LYS A 116 -4.16 28.62 -0.41
CA LYS A 116 -3.43 27.60 -1.17
C LYS A 116 -3.09 26.42 -0.26
N TYR A 117 -2.63 26.68 0.96
CA TYR A 117 -2.41 25.65 1.97
C TYR A 117 -3.68 24.82 2.21
N ASN A 118 -4.80 25.48 2.50
CA ASN A 118 -6.06 24.79 2.79
C ASN A 118 -6.54 23.94 1.61
N TYR A 119 -6.42 24.45 0.37
CA TYR A 119 -6.71 23.66 -0.83
C TYR A 119 -5.84 22.40 -0.95
N ILE A 120 -4.51 22.53 -0.78
CA ILE A 120 -3.60 21.39 -0.89
C ILE A 120 -3.82 20.38 0.25
N LYS A 121 -4.06 20.86 1.47
CA LYS A 121 -4.38 20.04 2.62
C LYS A 121 -5.62 19.18 2.34
N GLU A 122 -6.72 19.80 1.90
CA GLU A 122 -7.94 19.06 1.53
C GLU A 122 -7.67 18.01 0.45
N GLU A 123 -6.91 18.38 -0.58
CA GLU A 123 -6.55 17.48 -1.67
C GLU A 123 -5.68 16.30 -1.22
N ILE A 124 -4.79 16.49 -0.25
CA ILE A 124 -4.00 15.40 0.35
C ILE A 124 -4.88 14.51 1.25
N LEU A 125 -5.79 15.10 2.03
CA LEU A 125 -6.71 14.37 2.90
C LEU A 125 -7.67 13.50 2.09
N LYS A 126 -8.25 14.03 1.01
CA LYS A 126 -9.11 13.27 0.08
C LYS A 126 -8.39 12.06 -0.49
N GLU A 127 -7.14 12.22 -0.94
CA GLU A 127 -6.36 11.08 -1.45
C GLU A 127 -6.00 10.09 -0.33
N SER A 128 -5.64 10.59 0.86
CA SER A 128 -5.32 9.74 2.01
C SER A 128 -6.50 8.88 2.44
N TYR A 129 -7.72 9.44 2.41
CA TYR A 129 -8.94 8.70 2.69
C TYR A 129 -9.16 7.57 1.68
N LYS A 130 -9.09 7.87 0.38
CA LYS A 130 -9.21 6.88 -0.70
C LYS A 130 -8.19 5.75 -0.58
N ILE A 131 -6.95 6.09 -0.26
CA ILE A 131 -5.88 5.11 0.00
C ILE A 131 -6.26 4.23 1.20
N GLY A 132 -6.75 4.83 2.28
CA GLY A 132 -7.19 4.11 3.47
C GLY A 132 -8.26 3.06 3.18
N GLU A 133 -9.31 3.43 2.45
CA GLU A 133 -10.38 2.50 2.06
C GLU A 133 -9.86 1.32 1.22
N LYS A 134 -9.06 1.61 0.19
CA LYS A 134 -8.46 0.57 -0.66
C LYS A 134 -7.50 -0.32 0.12
N TYR A 135 -6.79 0.25 1.10
CA TYR A 135 -5.87 -0.49 1.94
C TYR A 135 -6.59 -1.45 2.89
N GLU A 136 -7.74 -1.05 3.45
CA GLU A 136 -8.59 -1.96 4.24
C GLU A 136 -9.14 -3.11 3.39
N LEU A 137 -9.52 -2.82 2.13
CA LEU A 137 -9.89 -3.87 1.19
C LEU A 137 -8.71 -4.82 0.91
N TYR A 138 -7.50 -4.28 0.70
CA TYR A 138 -6.29 -5.07 0.50
C TYR A 138 -6.02 -6.01 1.67
N LYS A 139 -6.07 -5.52 2.92
CA LYS A 139 -5.90 -6.34 4.12
C LYS A 139 -6.85 -7.54 4.16
N LYS A 140 -8.12 -7.32 3.84
CA LYS A 140 -9.12 -8.41 3.82
C LYS A 140 -8.78 -9.46 2.77
N ILE A 141 -8.33 -9.05 1.58
CA ILE A 141 -8.01 -9.95 0.47
C ILE A 141 -6.70 -10.70 0.74
N ILE A 142 -5.66 -10.04 1.26
CA ILE A 142 -4.36 -10.68 1.52
C ILE A 142 -4.45 -11.75 2.61
N ILE A 143 -5.27 -11.53 3.65
CA ILE A 143 -5.54 -12.54 4.69
C ILE A 143 -6.16 -13.79 4.07
N LYS A 144 -7.19 -13.61 3.22
CA LYS A 144 -7.84 -14.73 2.51
C LYS A 144 -6.86 -15.44 1.58
N TYR A 145 -6.07 -14.69 0.81
CA TYR A 145 -5.06 -15.25 -0.06
C TYR A 145 -4.04 -16.09 0.70
N ARG A 146 -3.48 -15.59 1.81
CA ARG A 146 -2.50 -16.32 2.62
C ARG A 146 -3.06 -17.65 3.12
N LEU A 147 -4.33 -17.69 3.51
CA LEU A 147 -5.01 -18.92 3.91
C LEU A 147 -5.13 -19.91 2.74
N HIS A 148 -5.67 -19.47 1.60
CA HIS A 148 -5.83 -20.32 0.42
C HIS A 148 -4.50 -20.79 -0.19
N HIS A 149 -3.48 -19.92 -0.18
CA HIS A 149 -2.14 -20.24 -0.65
C HIS A 149 -1.44 -21.26 0.25
N LYS A 150 -1.68 -21.23 1.57
CA LYS A 150 -1.18 -22.27 2.48
C LYS A 150 -1.81 -23.63 2.18
N ILE A 151 -3.12 -23.65 1.91
CA ILE A 151 -3.84 -24.87 1.52
C ILE A 151 -3.33 -25.39 0.18
N SER A 152 -3.15 -24.53 -0.83
CA SER A 152 -2.64 -24.95 -2.15
C SER A 152 -1.21 -25.49 -2.07
N LYS A 153 -0.36 -24.92 -1.21
CA LYS A 153 0.98 -25.48 -0.95
C LYS A 153 0.91 -26.89 -0.37
N PHE A 154 -0.04 -27.16 0.53
CA PHE A 154 -0.24 -28.49 1.09
C PHE A 154 -0.60 -29.52 0.01
N PHE A 155 -1.49 -29.14 -0.94
CA PHE A 155 -1.82 -29.98 -2.08
C PHE A 155 -0.62 -30.22 -3.01
N LEU A 156 0.15 -29.17 -3.34
CA LEU A 156 1.34 -29.29 -4.18
C LEU A 156 2.40 -30.19 -3.53
N VAL A 157 2.72 -29.97 -2.26
CA VAL A 157 3.69 -30.79 -1.51
C VAL A 157 3.24 -32.25 -1.43
N GLY A 158 1.96 -32.51 -1.17
CA GLY A 158 1.40 -33.87 -1.17
C GLY A 158 1.39 -34.56 -2.54
N PHE A 159 1.43 -33.78 -3.63
CA PHE A 159 1.52 -34.29 -5.00
C PHE A 159 2.96 -34.57 -5.44
N PHE A 160 3.95 -33.87 -4.87
CA PHE A 160 5.38 -34.00 -5.20
C PHE A 160 6.18 -34.92 -4.24
N LEU A 161 5.70 -35.18 -3.01
CA LEU A 161 6.32 -36.11 -2.06
C LEU A 161 5.85 -37.57 -2.22
N ARG A 162 5.15 -37.87 -3.31
CA ARG A 162 4.67 -39.21 -3.68
C ARG A 162 5.16 -39.55 -5.06
#